data_AF-A0A948Q595-F1
#
_entry.id   AF-A0A948Q595-F1
#
_cell.length_a   1.000
_cell.length_b   1.000
_cell.length_c   1.000
_cell.angle_alpha   90.00
_cell.angle_beta   90.00
_cell.angle_gamma   90.00
#
_symmetry.space_group_name_H-M   'P 1'
#
loop_
_entity.id
_entity.type
_entity.pdbx_description
1 polymer ?
#
loop_
_entity_poly.entity_id
_entity_poly.type
_entity_poly.pdbx_seq_one_letter_code
_entity_poly.pdbx_strand_id
1 'polypeptide(L)'
;MTTESRTPGRPGGRPDWNRAIAPFSRSDTRKAVAQLLNTIIPYLAVLALMVISRVEGWPYAATLAMAPVAAALSIRIFIFFHDCCHDSYFTSRRANRIVGYITGILTFTPFDAWKRSHNIHHATAGDLDNRGTGDVWTMTVEEYLKAPRLTRLGYRLVRNPFFLLLVVPFWLSMIAYRIPDRGSGWGAVSSVMITNLALAGIFTVAALTV
;
A
#
# COMPACT_ATOMS: atom_id res chain seq x y z
N MET A 1 40.86 6.21 -20.51
CA MET A 1 40.15 6.49 -19.24
C MET A 1 39.74 7.96 -19.29
N THR A 2 38.63 8.27 -19.95
CA THR A 2 38.14 9.64 -20.13
C THR A 2 37.31 10.04 -18.91
N THR A 3 37.90 10.86 -18.06
CA THR A 3 37.22 11.52 -16.94
C THR A 3 36.21 12.52 -17.50
N GLU A 4 34.93 12.17 -17.50
CA GLU A 4 33.86 13.17 -17.70
C GLU A 4 33.90 14.16 -16.53
N SER A 5 34.17 15.42 -16.85
CA SER A 5 34.11 16.52 -15.90
C SER A 5 32.66 16.72 -15.45
N ARG A 6 32.35 16.40 -14.19
CA ARG A 6 31.08 16.83 -13.56
C ARG A 6 31.10 18.35 -13.42
N THR A 7 30.33 19.03 -14.25
CA THR A 7 30.06 20.46 -14.10
C THR A 7 29.39 20.69 -12.74
N PRO A 8 29.91 21.58 -11.87
CA PRO A 8 29.25 21.89 -10.61
C PRO A 8 27.88 22.51 -10.92
N GLY A 9 26.80 21.89 -10.44
CA GLY A 9 25.46 22.44 -10.57
C GLY A 9 25.40 23.85 -9.96
N ARG A 10 24.76 24.79 -10.68
CA ARG A 10 24.53 26.16 -10.20
C ARG A 10 23.91 26.16 -8.80
N PRO A 11 24.37 27.02 -7.86
CA PRO A 11 23.72 27.15 -6.55
C PRO A 11 22.26 27.57 -6.75
N GLY A 12 21.32 26.76 -6.25
CA GLY A 12 19.87 26.99 -6.40
C GLY A 12 19.21 26.38 -7.64
N GLY A 13 19.96 25.71 -8.52
CA GLY A 13 19.39 24.96 -9.64
C GLY A 13 18.92 23.56 -9.24
N ARG A 14 17.79 23.08 -9.76
CA ARG A 14 17.40 21.67 -9.63
C ARG A 14 18.52 20.79 -10.25
N PRO A 15 18.92 19.68 -9.60
CA PRO A 15 19.93 18.77 -10.12
C PRO A 15 19.65 18.29 -11.55
N ASP A 16 20.69 18.02 -12.34
CA ASP A 16 20.57 17.64 -13.77
C ASP A 16 19.69 16.41 -14.01
N TRP A 17 19.65 15.46 -13.06
CA TRP A 17 18.78 14.30 -13.13
C TRP A 17 17.29 14.68 -13.20
N ASN A 18 16.86 15.83 -12.66
CA ASN A 18 15.47 16.28 -12.77
C ASN A 18 15.04 16.50 -14.23
N ARG A 19 15.94 17.03 -15.07
CA ARG A 19 15.65 17.21 -16.50
C ARG A 19 15.58 15.87 -17.21
N ALA A 20 16.48 14.94 -16.85
CA ALA A 20 16.51 13.60 -17.43
C ALA A 20 15.22 12.80 -17.13
N ILE A 21 14.62 12.98 -15.95
CA ILE A 21 13.40 12.25 -15.57
C ILE A 21 12.08 12.97 -15.93
N ALA A 22 12.12 14.25 -16.30
CA ALA A 22 10.93 15.04 -16.59
C ALA A 22 9.97 14.44 -17.65
N PRO A 23 10.45 13.75 -18.71
CA PRO A 23 9.56 13.07 -19.65
C PRO A 23 8.74 11.93 -19.01
N PHE A 24 9.28 11.31 -17.95
CA PHE A 24 8.68 10.17 -17.26
C PHE A 24 7.80 10.59 -16.06
N SER A 25 7.77 11.89 -15.71
CA SER A 25 7.01 12.39 -14.56
C SER A 25 5.56 12.76 -14.89
N ARG A 26 5.09 12.49 -16.11
CA ARG A 26 3.73 12.84 -16.55
C ARG A 26 2.84 11.61 -16.57
N SER A 27 1.70 11.70 -15.89
CA SER A 27 0.65 10.68 -15.91
C SER A 27 0.02 10.58 -17.31
N ASP A 28 -0.30 9.35 -17.73
CA ASP A 28 -0.97 9.04 -18.99
C ASP A 28 -2.23 8.24 -18.70
N THR A 29 -3.39 8.89 -18.82
CA THR A 29 -4.70 8.29 -18.48
C THR A 29 -4.99 7.05 -19.30
N ARG A 30 -4.57 6.98 -20.57
CA ARG A 30 -4.83 5.82 -21.42
C ARG A 30 -4.05 4.60 -20.91
N LYS A 31 -2.77 4.80 -20.57
CA LYS A 31 -1.94 3.75 -19.96
C LYS A 31 -2.49 3.33 -18.60
N ALA A 32 -2.88 4.29 -17.76
CA ALA A 32 -3.45 4.04 -16.44
C ALA A 32 -4.74 3.20 -16.52
N VAL A 33 -5.65 3.51 -17.45
CA VAL A 33 -6.86 2.71 -17.66
C VAL A 33 -6.52 1.30 -18.16
N ALA A 34 -5.63 1.17 -19.14
CA ALA A 34 -5.23 -0.14 -19.66
C ALA A 34 -4.59 -1.02 -18.57
N GLN A 35 -3.73 -0.45 -17.73
CA GLN A 35 -3.12 -1.13 -16.58
C GLN A 35 -4.12 -1.47 -15.49
N LEU A 36 -5.09 -0.61 -15.24
CA LEU A 36 -6.15 -0.87 -14.28
C LEU A 36 -6.99 -2.08 -14.71
N LEU A 37 -7.44 -2.09 -15.97
CA LEU A 37 -8.27 -3.16 -16.52
C LEU A 37 -7.51 -4.50 -16.60
N ASN A 38 -6.26 -4.47 -17.08
CA ASN A 38 -5.45 -5.70 -17.20
C ASN A 38 -4.96 -6.26 -15.86
N THR A 39 -5.27 -5.60 -14.74
CA THR A 39 -4.96 -6.08 -13.39
C THR A 39 -6.23 -6.45 -12.63
N ILE A 40 -7.25 -5.58 -12.62
CA ILE A 40 -8.50 -5.83 -11.89
C ILE A 40 -9.28 -6.99 -12.50
N ILE A 41 -9.39 -7.08 -13.83
CA ILE A 41 -10.16 -8.15 -14.47
C ILE A 41 -9.54 -9.52 -14.16
N PRO A 42 -8.22 -9.76 -14.38
CA PRO A 42 -7.61 -11.04 -14.01
C PRO A 42 -7.68 -11.31 -12.50
N TYR A 43 -7.56 -10.30 -11.65
CA TYR A 43 -7.66 -10.48 -10.20
C TYR A 43 -9.03 -11.02 -9.80
N LEU A 44 -10.11 -10.37 -10.28
CA LEU A 44 -11.48 -10.83 -10.02
C LEU A 44 -11.76 -12.19 -10.65
N ALA A 45 -11.22 -12.47 -11.83
CA ALA A 45 -11.34 -13.78 -12.47
C ALA A 45 -10.68 -14.89 -11.64
N VAL A 46 -9.47 -14.66 -11.11
CA VAL A 46 -8.79 -15.62 -10.23
C VAL A 46 -9.57 -15.83 -8.94
N LEU A 47 -10.08 -14.76 -8.31
CA LEU A 47 -10.92 -14.89 -7.11
C LEU A 47 -12.20 -15.68 -7.39
N ALA A 48 -12.88 -15.41 -8.51
CA ALA A 48 -14.06 -16.16 -8.91
C ALA A 48 -13.73 -17.65 -9.15
N LEU A 49 -12.61 -17.95 -9.82
CA LEU A 49 -12.18 -19.32 -10.03
C LEU A 49 -11.82 -20.04 -8.72
N MET A 50 -11.23 -19.32 -7.75
CA MET A 50 -10.99 -19.85 -6.41
C MET A 50 -12.32 -20.21 -5.73
N VAL A 51 -13.34 -19.36 -5.80
CA VAL A 51 -14.68 -19.65 -5.26
C VAL A 51 -15.31 -20.85 -5.96
N ILE A 52 -15.33 -20.85 -7.31
CA ILE A 52 -15.87 -21.97 -8.11
C ILE A 52 -15.17 -23.27 -7.74
N SER A 53 -13.84 -23.27 -7.60
CA SER A 53 -13.09 -24.46 -7.21
C SER A 53 -13.52 -25.02 -5.85
N ARG A 54 -14.02 -24.17 -4.94
CA ARG A 54 -14.55 -24.63 -3.64
C ARG A 54 -15.96 -25.17 -3.75
N VAL A 55 -16.83 -24.49 -4.48
CA VAL A 55 -18.23 -24.91 -4.69
C VAL A 55 -18.30 -26.24 -5.45
N GLU A 56 -17.49 -26.39 -6.49
CA GLU A 56 -17.44 -27.59 -7.33
C GLU A 56 -16.57 -28.73 -6.73
N GLY A 57 -16.08 -28.57 -5.50
CA GLY A 57 -15.37 -29.63 -4.77
C GLY A 57 -13.99 -29.99 -5.33
N TRP A 58 -13.28 -29.05 -5.97
CA TRP A 58 -11.92 -29.29 -6.45
C TRP A 58 -10.96 -29.57 -5.27
N PRO A 59 -9.84 -30.28 -5.52
CA PRO A 59 -8.80 -30.47 -4.51
C PRO A 59 -8.33 -29.13 -3.94
N TYR A 60 -8.21 -29.05 -2.61
CA TYR A 60 -7.81 -27.81 -1.94
C TYR A 60 -6.47 -27.25 -2.46
N ALA A 61 -5.56 -28.13 -2.85
CA ALA A 61 -4.28 -27.76 -3.47
C ALA A 61 -4.45 -26.95 -4.76
N ALA A 62 -5.49 -27.23 -5.57
CA ALA A 62 -5.76 -26.46 -6.79
C ALA A 62 -6.19 -25.03 -6.45
N THR A 63 -7.02 -24.85 -5.41
CA THR A 63 -7.38 -23.51 -4.91
C THR A 63 -6.16 -22.77 -4.38
N LEU A 64 -5.32 -23.43 -3.58
CA LEU A 64 -4.10 -22.82 -3.03
C LEU A 64 -3.08 -22.46 -4.11
N ALA A 65 -2.97 -23.24 -5.19
CA ALA A 65 -2.06 -22.97 -6.29
C ALA A 65 -2.40 -21.66 -7.03
N MET A 66 -3.63 -21.17 -6.95
CA MET A 66 -4.03 -19.87 -7.50
C MET A 66 -3.65 -18.68 -6.61
N ALA A 67 -3.40 -18.91 -5.31
CA ALA A 67 -3.12 -17.84 -4.35
C ALA A 67 -1.88 -16.99 -4.69
N PRO A 68 -0.75 -17.54 -5.18
CA PRO A 68 0.39 -16.72 -5.61
C PRO A 68 0.04 -15.77 -6.75
N VAL A 69 -0.81 -16.18 -7.69
CA VAL A 69 -1.27 -15.33 -8.80
C VAL A 69 -2.16 -14.21 -8.29
N ALA A 70 -3.13 -14.54 -7.42
CA ALA A 70 -3.98 -13.55 -6.76
C ALA A 70 -3.15 -12.54 -5.95
N ALA A 71 -2.13 -13.01 -5.23
CA ALA A 71 -1.23 -12.18 -4.44
C ALA A 71 -0.37 -11.24 -5.30
N ALA A 72 0.17 -11.72 -6.42
CA ALA A 72 0.93 -10.87 -7.34
C ALA A 72 0.05 -9.74 -7.92
N LEU A 73 -1.20 -10.07 -8.29
CA LEU A 73 -2.16 -9.08 -8.78
C LEU A 73 -2.61 -8.12 -7.67
N SER A 74 -2.82 -8.59 -6.44
CA SER A 74 -3.19 -7.73 -5.31
C SER A 74 -2.09 -6.74 -4.93
N ILE A 75 -0.81 -7.15 -4.99
CA ILE A 75 0.33 -6.25 -4.84
C ILE A 75 0.29 -5.15 -5.90
N ARG A 76 0.00 -5.50 -7.16
CA ARG A 76 -0.12 -4.51 -8.23
C ARG A 76 -1.30 -3.56 -8.02
N ILE A 77 -2.43 -4.04 -7.51
CA ILE A 77 -3.56 -3.19 -7.11
C ILE A 77 -3.13 -2.22 -5.99
N PHE A 78 -2.33 -2.68 -5.02
CA PHE A 78 -1.78 -1.82 -3.97
C PHE A 78 -0.82 -0.76 -4.52
N ILE A 79 -0.02 -1.06 -5.54
CA ILE A 79 0.80 -0.06 -6.23
C ILE A 79 -0.08 1.03 -6.87
N PHE A 80 -1.18 0.66 -7.53
CA PHE A 80 -2.11 1.65 -8.08
C PHE A 80 -2.80 2.49 -7.01
N PHE A 81 -3.18 1.86 -5.90
CA PHE A 81 -3.70 2.53 -4.70
C PHE A 81 -2.71 3.56 -4.15
N HIS A 82 -1.45 3.15 -3.98
CA HIS A 82 -0.36 4.00 -3.54
C HIS A 82 -0.18 5.24 -4.45
N ASP A 83 -0.14 5.04 -5.76
CA ASP A 83 0.03 6.13 -6.72
C ASP A 83 -1.19 7.07 -6.76
N CYS A 84 -2.40 6.53 -6.54
CA CYS A 84 -3.59 7.36 -6.33
C CYS A 84 -3.49 8.20 -5.05
N CYS A 85 -2.84 7.71 -3.99
CA CYS A 85 -2.60 8.50 -2.78
C CYS A 85 -1.71 9.72 -3.06
N HIS A 86 -0.77 9.59 -3.99
CA HIS A 86 0.08 10.68 -4.47
C HIS A 86 -0.54 11.56 -5.56
N ASP A 87 -1.80 11.29 -5.94
CA ASP A 87 -2.48 11.93 -7.07
C ASP A 87 -1.71 11.80 -8.41
N SER A 88 -0.87 10.77 -8.57
CA SER A 88 0.04 10.61 -9.70
C SER A 88 -0.40 9.55 -10.72
N TYR A 89 -1.34 8.65 -10.36
CA TYR A 89 -1.76 7.56 -11.25
C TYR A 89 -2.55 8.06 -12.46
N PHE A 90 -3.54 8.94 -12.24
CA PHE A 90 -4.28 9.66 -13.29
C PHE A 90 -3.92 11.14 -13.33
N THR A 91 -4.18 11.79 -14.47
CA THR A 91 -4.11 13.26 -14.57
C THR A 91 -5.20 13.96 -13.75
N SER A 92 -6.34 13.30 -13.52
CA SER A 92 -7.48 13.84 -12.76
C SER A 92 -7.41 13.42 -11.29
N ARG A 93 -7.35 14.39 -10.38
CA ARG A 93 -7.43 14.16 -8.92
C ARG A 93 -8.72 13.45 -8.50
N ARG A 94 -9.84 13.74 -9.16
CA ARG A 94 -11.12 13.05 -8.90
C ARG A 94 -11.03 11.58 -9.28
N ALA A 95 -10.41 11.26 -10.41
CA ALA A 95 -10.21 9.88 -10.83
C ALA A 95 -9.27 9.13 -9.87
N ASN A 96 -8.16 9.74 -9.45
CA ASN A 96 -7.26 9.19 -8.42
C ASN A 96 -8.03 8.88 -7.12
N ARG A 97 -8.86 9.82 -6.65
CA ARG A 97 -9.66 9.59 -5.45
C ARG A 97 -10.64 8.43 -5.61
N ILE A 98 -11.42 8.39 -6.69
CA ILE A 98 -12.41 7.32 -6.92
C ILE A 98 -11.71 5.96 -7.01
N VAL A 99 -10.69 5.84 -7.86
CA VAL A 99 -9.98 4.58 -8.05
C VAL A 99 -9.23 4.19 -6.79
N GLY A 100 -8.64 5.14 -6.07
CA GLY A 100 -7.99 4.91 -4.78
C GLY A 100 -8.94 4.36 -3.71
N TYR A 101 -10.19 4.79 -3.67
CA TYR A 101 -11.19 4.17 -2.78
C TYR A 101 -11.52 2.73 -3.21
N ILE A 102 -11.70 2.48 -4.51
CA ILE A 102 -12.00 1.14 -5.03
C ILE A 102 -10.84 0.17 -4.74
N THR A 103 -9.61 0.54 -5.12
CA THR A 103 -8.42 -0.29 -4.91
C THR A 103 -8.07 -0.40 -3.42
N GLY A 104 -8.36 0.64 -2.63
CA GLY A 104 -8.26 0.60 -1.17
C GLY A 104 -9.18 -0.45 -0.55
N ILE A 105 -10.44 -0.55 -0.99
CA ILE A 105 -11.35 -1.62 -0.54
C ILE A 105 -10.81 -2.99 -0.93
N LEU A 106 -10.37 -3.19 -2.17
CA LEU A 106 -9.80 -4.46 -2.64
C LEU A 106 -8.53 -4.88 -1.89
N THR A 107 -7.79 -3.91 -1.36
CA THR A 107 -6.55 -4.11 -0.59
C THR A 107 -6.75 -3.91 0.91
N PHE A 108 -7.99 -3.83 1.39
CA PHE A 108 -8.33 -3.73 2.81
C PHE A 108 -7.66 -2.52 3.49
N THR A 109 -7.54 -1.41 2.77
CA THR A 109 -6.81 -0.21 3.18
C THR A 109 -7.66 1.06 2.97
N PRO A 110 -7.92 1.86 4.02
CA PRO A 110 -8.77 3.05 3.93
C PRO A 110 -8.03 4.22 3.28
N PHE A 111 -8.53 4.67 2.12
CA PHE A 111 -7.85 5.62 1.23
C PHE A 111 -7.41 6.93 1.90
N ASP A 112 -8.33 7.79 2.37
CA ASP A 112 -7.96 9.13 2.86
C ASP A 112 -7.14 9.04 4.17
N ALA A 113 -7.43 8.04 5.02
CA ALA A 113 -6.67 7.79 6.25
C ALA A 113 -5.23 7.35 5.94
N TRP A 114 -5.07 6.39 5.04
CA TRP A 114 -3.76 5.88 4.65
C TRP A 114 -2.97 6.92 3.85
N LYS A 115 -3.60 7.63 2.91
CA LYS A 115 -3.00 8.75 2.17
C LYS A 115 -2.39 9.78 3.12
N ARG A 116 -3.08 10.13 4.20
CA ARG A 116 -2.56 11.04 5.22
C ARG A 116 -1.31 10.48 5.90
N SER A 117 -1.37 9.27 6.46
CA SER A 117 -0.20 8.68 7.15
C SER A 117 0.97 8.45 6.21
N HIS A 118 0.70 8.09 4.97
CA HIS A 118 1.70 7.80 3.95
C HIS A 118 2.41 9.05 3.46
N ASN A 119 1.68 10.17 3.30
CA ASN A 119 2.29 11.45 2.98
C ASN A 119 3.17 11.97 4.12
N ILE A 120 2.78 11.74 5.38
CA ILE A 120 3.64 12.04 6.54
C ILE A 120 4.89 11.17 6.50
N HIS A 121 4.75 9.85 6.31
CA HIS A 121 5.87 8.92 6.14
C HIS A 121 6.83 9.41 5.05
N HIS A 122 6.36 9.77 3.86
CA HIS A 122 7.24 10.27 2.80
C HIS A 122 7.92 11.61 3.12
N ALA A 123 7.29 12.46 3.95
CA ALA A 123 7.89 13.71 4.38
C ALA A 123 8.97 13.51 5.46
N THR A 124 8.87 12.46 6.28
CA THR A 124 9.76 12.19 7.42
C THR A 124 10.61 10.93 7.27
N ALA A 125 10.54 10.23 6.12
CA ALA A 125 11.25 8.99 5.89
C ALA A 125 12.77 9.20 5.98
N GLY A 126 13.41 8.44 6.88
CA GLY A 126 14.85 8.55 7.14
C GLY A 126 15.23 9.70 8.09
N ASP A 127 14.27 10.47 8.57
CA ASP A 127 14.44 11.45 9.64
C ASP A 127 14.13 10.80 10.99
N LEU A 128 15.17 10.53 11.77
CA LEU A 128 15.05 9.87 13.06
C LEU A 128 14.40 10.75 14.13
N ASP A 129 14.39 12.07 13.95
CA ASP A 129 13.80 13.03 14.90
C ASP A 129 12.29 13.18 14.66
N ASN A 130 11.83 12.95 13.43
CA ASN A 130 10.42 13.07 13.02
C ASN A 130 9.74 11.73 12.68
N ARG A 131 10.25 10.62 13.19
CA ARG A 131 9.73 9.27 12.95
C ARG A 131 8.39 8.99 13.66
N GLY A 132 7.60 8.06 13.11
CA GLY A 132 6.55 7.34 13.84
C GLY A 132 5.27 7.08 13.05
N THR A 133 4.77 8.06 12.30
CA THR A 133 3.53 7.90 11.52
C THR A 133 3.84 7.21 10.19
N GLY A 134 3.32 6.00 10.00
CA GLY A 134 3.52 5.23 8.77
C GLY A 134 4.89 4.54 8.65
N ASP A 135 5.80 4.77 9.60
CA ASP A 135 7.14 4.18 9.61
C ASP A 135 7.18 2.77 10.20
N VAL A 136 8.16 1.99 9.75
CA VAL A 136 8.60 0.80 10.47
C VAL A 136 9.40 1.24 11.69
N TRP A 137 9.03 0.73 12.87
CA TRP A 137 9.70 1.08 14.13
C TRP A 137 11.22 0.90 14.04
N THR A 138 11.97 2.01 14.10
CA THR A 138 13.42 2.06 13.96
C THR A 138 14.04 2.64 15.22
N MET A 139 15.00 1.91 15.78
CA MET A 139 15.82 2.37 16.90
C MET A 139 17.22 2.71 16.40
N THR A 140 17.84 3.73 17.01
CA THR A 140 19.29 3.91 16.95
C THR A 140 20.00 2.80 17.73
N VAL A 141 21.30 2.64 17.49
CA VAL A 141 22.11 1.69 18.26
C VAL A 141 22.08 2.05 19.75
N GLU A 142 22.18 3.33 20.08
CA GLU A 142 22.15 3.82 21.45
C GLU A 142 20.80 3.53 22.15
N GLU A 143 19.68 3.81 21.48
CA GLU A 143 18.34 3.50 21.97
C GLU A 143 18.18 2.00 22.22
N TYR A 144 18.64 1.17 21.29
CA TYR A 144 18.55 -0.28 21.40
C TYR A 144 19.39 -0.84 22.55
N LEU A 145 20.58 -0.28 22.81
CA LEU A 145 21.44 -0.69 23.91
C LEU A 145 20.90 -0.25 25.27
N LYS A 146 20.25 0.92 25.33
CA LYS A 146 19.58 1.44 26.54
C LYS A 146 18.22 0.78 26.80
N ALA A 147 17.61 0.15 25.79
CA ALA A 147 16.27 -0.43 25.90
C ALA A 147 16.23 -1.67 26.83
N PRO A 148 15.14 -1.85 27.60
CA PRO A 148 14.89 -3.06 28.37
C PRO A 148 14.95 -4.34 27.51
N ARG A 149 15.30 -5.48 28.12
CA ARG A 149 15.43 -6.77 27.41
C ARG A 149 14.18 -7.14 26.62
N LEU A 150 12.99 -6.87 27.17
CA LEU A 150 11.72 -7.17 26.51
C LEU A 150 11.47 -6.26 25.30
N THR A 151 11.81 -4.98 25.40
CA THR A 151 11.76 -4.03 24.27
C THR A 151 12.70 -4.46 23.15
N ARG A 152 13.92 -4.89 23.50
CA ARG A 152 14.89 -5.42 22.52
C ARG A 152 14.39 -6.70 21.84
N LEU A 153 13.69 -7.57 22.58
CA LEU A 153 13.05 -8.76 22.02
C LEU A 153 11.92 -8.38 21.06
N GLY A 154 11.02 -7.47 21.46
CA GLY A 154 9.95 -6.96 20.61
C GLY A 154 10.48 -6.30 19.34
N TYR A 155 11.54 -5.49 19.45
CA TYR A 155 12.21 -4.89 18.31
C TYR A 155 12.77 -5.96 17.35
N ARG A 156 13.44 -7.00 17.87
CA ARG A 156 13.92 -8.12 17.04
C ARG A 156 12.80 -8.90 16.36
N LEU A 157 11.67 -9.09 17.04
CA LEU A 157 10.49 -9.75 16.47
C LEU A 157 9.94 -8.93 15.30
N VAL A 158 9.66 -7.65 15.50
CA VAL A 158 9.17 -6.76 14.43
C VAL A 158 10.18 -6.64 13.28
N ARG A 159 11.48 -6.76 13.56
CA ARG A 159 12.55 -6.75 12.55
C ARG A 159 12.86 -8.11 11.92
N ASN A 160 12.23 -9.19 12.36
CA ASN A 160 12.35 -10.48 11.69
C ASN A 160 11.53 -10.45 10.38
N PRO A 161 12.09 -10.90 9.24
CA PRO A 161 11.42 -10.79 7.94
C PRO A 161 10.11 -11.57 7.87
N PHE A 162 10.00 -12.75 8.49
CA PHE A 162 8.76 -13.51 8.49
C PHE A 162 7.66 -12.78 9.27
N PHE A 163 8.02 -12.21 10.43
CA PHE A 163 7.07 -11.43 11.22
C PHE A 163 6.66 -10.14 10.50
N LEU A 164 7.63 -9.43 9.94
CA LEU A 164 7.41 -8.16 9.23
C LEU A 164 6.60 -8.33 7.95
N LEU A 165 6.76 -9.44 7.23
CA LEU A 165 6.09 -9.65 5.93
C LEU A 165 4.78 -10.43 6.04
N LEU A 166 4.57 -11.21 7.11
CA LEU A 166 3.35 -11.99 7.29
C LEU A 166 2.44 -11.41 8.37
N VAL A 167 2.97 -11.22 9.58
CA VAL A 167 2.16 -10.85 10.75
C VAL A 167 1.79 -9.36 10.72
N VAL A 168 2.75 -8.48 10.44
CA VAL A 168 2.51 -7.03 10.43
C VAL A 168 1.48 -6.62 9.36
N PRO A 169 1.55 -7.06 8.09
CA PRO A 169 0.58 -6.65 7.06
C PRO A 169 -0.80 -7.23 7.34
N PHE A 170 -0.89 -8.46 7.86
CA PHE A 170 -2.15 -9.05 8.32
C PHE A 170 -2.77 -8.22 9.44
N TRP A 171 -1.98 -7.89 10.49
CA TRP A 171 -2.44 -7.06 11.60
C TRP A 171 -2.92 -5.68 11.13
N LEU A 172 -2.16 -5.04 10.24
CA LEU A 172 -2.53 -3.72 9.70
C LEU A 172 -3.84 -3.77 8.92
N SER A 173 -3.93 -4.66 7.93
CA SER A 173 -5.09 -4.73 7.02
C SER A 173 -6.36 -5.22 7.72
N MET A 174 -6.26 -6.24 8.58
CA MET A 174 -7.41 -6.87 9.22
C MET A 174 -7.87 -6.17 10.50
N ILE A 175 -6.96 -5.51 11.24
CA ILE A 175 -7.26 -4.99 12.57
C ILE A 175 -7.00 -3.48 12.63
N ALA A 176 -5.75 -3.04 12.47
CA ALA A 176 -5.40 -1.65 12.74
C ALA A 176 -6.16 -0.67 11.83
N TYR A 177 -6.26 -0.98 10.53
CA TYR A 177 -6.95 -0.16 9.54
C TYR A 177 -8.47 -0.16 9.65
N ARG A 178 -9.04 -0.93 10.57
CA ARG A 178 -10.49 -0.91 10.86
C ARG A 178 -10.85 0.14 11.91
N ILE A 179 -9.86 0.67 12.63
CA ILE A 179 -10.03 1.57 13.77
C ILE A 179 -9.59 2.99 13.37
N PRO A 180 -10.48 3.99 13.38
CA PRO A 180 -10.10 5.37 13.11
C PRO A 180 -9.15 5.92 14.18
N ASP A 181 -8.10 6.60 13.73
CA ASP A 181 -7.21 7.33 14.63
C ASP A 181 -7.91 8.58 15.20
N ARG A 182 -7.80 8.78 16.51
CA ARG A 182 -8.46 9.89 17.21
C ARG A 182 -7.80 11.21 16.82
N GLY A 183 -8.58 12.16 16.33
CA GLY A 183 -8.07 13.47 15.91
C GLY A 183 -7.53 13.51 14.47
N SER A 184 -7.65 12.43 13.69
CA SER A 184 -7.23 12.38 12.28
C SER A 184 -8.11 13.19 11.30
N GLY A 185 -9.19 13.79 11.81
CA GLY A 185 -10.15 14.58 11.02
C GLY A 185 -11.21 13.73 10.33
N TRP A 186 -12.33 14.36 9.95
CA TRP A 186 -13.49 13.66 9.40
C TRP A 186 -13.22 12.92 8.08
N GLY A 187 -12.33 13.44 7.23
CA GLY A 187 -11.93 12.75 5.99
C GLY A 187 -11.30 11.38 6.23
N ALA A 188 -10.37 11.28 7.19
CA ALA A 188 -9.75 10.01 7.55
C ALA A 188 -10.74 9.06 8.23
N VAL A 189 -11.52 9.56 9.19
CA VAL A 189 -12.54 8.76 9.90
C VAL A 189 -13.57 8.19 8.95
N SER A 190 -14.14 9.02 8.06
CA SER A 190 -15.12 8.58 7.07
C SER A 190 -14.55 7.55 6.10
N SER A 191 -13.28 7.69 5.69
CA SER A 191 -12.63 6.70 4.83
C SER A 191 -12.53 5.33 5.49
N VAL A 192 -12.19 5.26 6.78
CA VAL A 192 -12.19 4.00 7.54
C VAL A 192 -13.58 3.39 7.61
N MET A 193 -14.62 4.19 7.90
CA MET A 193 -16.00 3.72 7.95
C MET A 193 -16.50 3.21 6.60
N ILE A 194 -16.21 3.93 5.51
CA ILE A 194 -16.57 3.52 4.14
C ILE A 194 -15.94 2.16 3.83
N THR A 195 -14.64 1.97 4.12
CA THR A 195 -13.98 0.69 3.88
C THR A 195 -14.56 -0.41 4.78
N ASN A 196 -14.83 -0.14 6.06
CA ASN A 196 -15.45 -1.12 6.95
C ASN A 196 -16.82 -1.58 6.43
N LEU A 197 -17.69 -0.65 6.05
CA LEU A 197 -19.02 -0.94 5.53
C LEU A 197 -18.95 -1.71 4.20
N ALA A 198 -18.05 -1.32 3.30
CA ALA A 198 -17.84 -2.01 2.03
C ALA A 198 -17.37 -3.47 2.26
N LEU A 199 -16.39 -3.68 3.13
CA LEU A 199 -15.90 -5.02 3.45
C LEU A 199 -16.97 -5.87 4.14
N ALA A 200 -17.72 -5.30 5.09
CA ALA A 200 -18.84 -5.99 5.73
C ALA A 200 -19.90 -6.41 4.71
N GLY A 201 -20.25 -5.53 3.77
CA GLY A 201 -21.15 -5.86 2.66
C GLY A 201 -20.62 -6.98 1.78
N ILE A 202 -19.36 -6.89 1.33
CA ILE A 202 -18.72 -7.93 0.51
C ILE A 202 -18.73 -9.28 1.22
N PHE A 203 -18.33 -9.33 2.49
CA PHE A 203 -18.31 -10.57 3.26
C PHE A 203 -19.70 -11.12 3.55
N THR A 204 -20.69 -10.25 3.77
CA THR A 204 -22.08 -10.67 3.96
C THR A 204 -22.61 -11.33 2.69
N VAL A 205 -22.41 -10.69 1.52
CA VAL A 205 -22.80 -11.27 0.23
C VAL A 205 -22.10 -12.60 0.01
N ALA A 206 -20.77 -12.64 0.19
CA ALA A 206 -20.00 -13.87 0.03
C ALA A 206 -20.54 -15.00 0.91
N ALA A 207 -20.79 -14.75 2.20
CA ALA A 207 -21.31 -15.74 3.14
C ALA A 207 -22.74 -16.22 2.83
N LEU A 208 -23.52 -15.44 2.07
CA LEU A 208 -24.88 -15.82 1.65
C LEU A 208 -24.91 -16.53 0.28
N THR A 209 -23.83 -16.45 -0.49
CA THR A 209 -23.78 -16.96 -1.88
C THR A 209 -22.78 -18.09 -2.10
N VAL A 210 -21.83 -18.29 -1.18
CA VAL A 210 -20.76 -19.30 -1.24
C VAL A 210 -20.86 -20.21 -0.03
#